data_AF-A0A936X071-F1
#
_entry.id   AF-A0A936X071-F1
#
_cell.length_a   1.000
_cell.length_b   1.000
_cell.length_c   1.000
_cell.angle_alpha   90.00
_cell.angle_beta   90.00
_cell.angle_gamma   90.00
#
_symmetry.space_group_name_H-M   'P 1'
#
loop_
_entity.id
_entity.type
_entity.pdbx_description
1 polymer ?
#
loop_
_entity_poly.entity_id
_entity_poly.type
_entity_poly.pdbx_seq_one_letter_code
_entity_poly.pdbx_strand_id
1 'polypeptide(L)'
;YCKELLEFLHKQVNGLSEENFTVRQHWRVVEKYRDIYQWNALSELNIKEAIDSIGSLVFDRDEDEQAKRFDQLCINMELDFLKNSTISDTYIQETIQLARFA
;
A
#
# COMPACT_ATOMS: atom_id res chain seq x y z
N TYR A 1 4.17 9.50 -19.21
CA TYR A 1 2.78 9.54 -18.74
C TYR A 1 1.99 8.25 -18.98
N CYS A 2 1.56 7.91 -20.22
CA CYS A 2 0.65 6.76 -20.42
C CYS A 2 1.30 5.40 -20.07
N LYS A 3 2.58 5.20 -20.38
CA LYS A 3 3.34 4.00 -19.98
C LYS A 3 3.54 3.90 -18.47
N GLU A 4 3.93 5.00 -17.82
CA GLU A 4 4.13 5.05 -16.37
C GLU A 4 2.84 4.74 -15.60
N LEU A 5 1.70 5.25 -16.07
CA LEU A 5 0.39 4.94 -15.48
C LEU A 5 0.05 3.45 -15.60
N LEU A 6 0.35 2.85 -16.75
CA LEU A 6 0.07 1.44 -17.02
C LEU A 6 0.98 0.52 -16.19
N GLU A 7 2.26 0.87 -16.06
CA GLU A 7 3.20 0.22 -15.14
C GLU A 7 2.75 0.33 -13.68
N PHE A 8 2.25 1.49 -13.26
CA PHE A 8 1.69 1.69 -11.91
C PHE A 8 0.48 0.79 -11.65
N LEU A 9 -0.49 0.76 -12.58
CA LEU A 9 -1.68 -0.08 -12.47
C LEU A 9 -1.32 -1.57 -12.48
N HIS A 10 -0.37 -1.97 -13.33
CA HIS A 10 0.14 -3.34 -13.36
C HIS A 10 0.83 -3.74 -12.05
N LYS A 11 1.64 -2.84 -11.46
CA LYS A 11 2.25 -3.05 -10.13
C LYS A 11 1.16 -3.23 -9.05
N GLN A 12 0.11 -2.40 -9.07
CA GLN A 12 -1.01 -2.50 -8.13
C GLN A 12 -1.71 -3.86 -8.21
N VAL A 13 -2.01 -4.36 -9.42
CA VAL A 13 -2.66 -5.67 -9.63
C VAL A 13 -1.76 -6.83 -9.20
N ASN A 14 -0.46 -6.75 -9.47
CA ASN A 14 0.50 -7.75 -8.99
C ASN A 14 0.70 -7.73 -7.48
N GLY A 15 0.53 -6.57 -6.83
CA GLY A 15 0.62 -6.42 -5.38
C GLY A 15 -0.55 -7.05 -4.61
N LEU A 16 -1.65 -7.41 -5.28
CA LEU A 16 -2.80 -8.03 -4.62
C LEU A 16 -2.43 -9.42 -4.07
N SER A 17 -2.67 -9.62 -2.77
CA SER A 17 -2.38 -10.87 -2.08
C SER A 17 -3.38 -11.97 -2.44
N GLU A 18 -2.88 -13.13 -2.85
CA GLU A 18 -3.67 -14.32 -3.22
C GLU A 18 -4.33 -14.99 -2.01
N GLU A 19 -3.82 -14.71 -0.82
CA GLU A 19 -4.38 -15.23 0.43
C GLU A 19 -5.62 -14.45 0.88
N ASN A 20 -5.83 -13.23 0.34
CA ASN A 20 -6.99 -12.41 0.65
C ASN A 20 -8.25 -13.03 0.03
N PHE A 21 -9.24 -13.33 0.87
CA PHE A 21 -10.51 -13.92 0.45
C PHE A 21 -11.23 -13.08 -0.61
N THR A 22 -11.20 -11.74 -0.48
CA THR A 22 -11.82 -10.83 -1.45
C THR A 22 -11.10 -10.89 -2.80
N VAL A 23 -9.76 -11.03 -2.81
CA VAL A 23 -8.99 -11.17 -4.06
C VAL A 23 -9.32 -12.50 -4.74
N ARG A 24 -9.46 -13.59 -3.97
CA ARG A 24 -9.85 -14.91 -4.50
C ARG A 24 -11.23 -14.89 -5.16
N GLN A 25 -12.17 -14.10 -4.65
CA GLN A 25 -13.50 -13.96 -5.25
C GLN A 25 -13.44 -13.39 -6.68
N HIS A 26 -12.45 -12.54 -6.97
CA HIS A 26 -12.27 -11.90 -8.28
C HIS A 26 -11.06 -12.45 -9.06
N TRP A 27 -10.54 -13.63 -8.66
CA TRP A 27 -9.25 -14.17 -9.14
C TRP A 27 -9.13 -14.21 -10.66
N ARG A 28 -10.18 -14.66 -11.36
CA ARG A 28 -10.20 -14.74 -12.84
C ARG A 28 -9.88 -13.40 -13.51
N VAL A 29 -10.38 -12.30 -12.95
CA VAL A 29 -10.17 -10.96 -13.49
C VAL A 29 -8.79 -10.45 -13.09
N VAL A 30 -8.37 -10.68 -11.84
CA VAL A 30 -7.04 -10.32 -11.35
C VAL A 30 -5.94 -10.99 -12.20
N GLU A 31 -6.03 -12.30 -12.42
CA GLU A 31 -5.07 -13.07 -13.21
C GLU A 31 -5.00 -12.60 -14.68
N LYS A 32 -6.16 -12.28 -15.29
CA LYS A 32 -6.23 -11.69 -16.65
C LYS A 32 -5.44 -10.38 -16.75
N TYR A 33 -5.50 -9.52 -15.75
CA TYR A 33 -4.83 -8.22 -15.76
C TYR A 33 -3.45 -8.22 -15.09
N ARG A 34 -2.99 -9.36 -14.53
CA ARG A 34 -1.58 -9.56 -14.19
C ARG A 34 -0.69 -9.70 -15.42
N ASP A 35 -1.26 -10.08 -16.56
CA ASP A 35 -0.54 -10.03 -17.83
C ASP A 35 -0.50 -8.60 -18.38
N ILE A 36 0.70 -8.06 -18.56
CA ILE A 36 0.92 -6.71 -19.09
C ILE A 36 0.40 -6.57 -20.53
N TYR A 37 0.35 -7.65 -21.31
CA TYR A 37 -0.15 -7.61 -22.69
C TYR A 37 -1.64 -7.30 -22.76
N GLN A 38 -2.40 -7.66 -21.73
CA GLN A 38 -3.85 -7.44 -21.68
C GLN A 38 -4.23 -5.95 -21.57
N TRP A 39 -3.30 -5.12 -21.10
CA TRP A 39 -3.45 -3.67 -21.02
C TRP A 39 -3.26 -2.96 -22.36
N ASN A 40 -2.66 -3.61 -23.36
CA ASN A 40 -2.49 -3.04 -24.70
C ASN A 40 -3.78 -3.06 -25.53
N ALA A 41 -4.78 -3.86 -25.14
CA ALA A 41 -6.04 -4.06 -25.87
C ALA A 41 -7.27 -3.81 -24.96
N LEU A 42 -7.30 -2.67 -24.29
CA LEU A 42 -8.41 -2.27 -23.43
C LEU A 42 -9.57 -1.72 -24.27
N SER A 43 -10.70 -2.45 -24.28
CA SER A 43 -12.00 -1.93 -24.71
C SER A 43 -12.71 -1.24 -23.54
N GLU A 44 -13.73 -0.42 -23.80
CA GLU A 44 -14.57 0.16 -22.73
C GLU A 44 -15.14 -0.91 -21.78
N LEU A 45 -15.48 -2.09 -22.31
CA LEU A 45 -15.99 -3.20 -21.52
C LEU A 45 -14.91 -3.80 -20.61
N ASN A 46 -13.67 -3.91 -21.09
CA ASN A 46 -12.52 -4.35 -20.30
C ASN A 46 -12.22 -3.35 -19.16
N ILE A 47 -12.27 -2.05 -19.45
CA ILE A 47 -12.06 -1.00 -18.46
C ILE A 47 -13.12 -1.08 -17.36
N LYS A 48 -14.39 -1.24 -17.74
CA LYS A 48 -15.48 -1.36 -16.78
C LYS A 48 -15.34 -2.62 -15.91
N GLU A 49 -15.01 -3.76 -16.51
CA GLU A 49 -14.75 -5.01 -15.78
C GLU A 49 -13.61 -4.84 -14.76
N ALA A 50 -12.53 -4.16 -15.15
CA ALA A 50 -11.38 -3.90 -14.28
C ALA A 50 -11.75 -2.94 -13.13
N ILE A 51 -12.50 -1.87 -13.39
CA ILE A 51 -12.94 -0.94 -12.34
C ILE A 51 -13.87 -1.65 -11.34
N ASP A 52 -14.85 -2.41 -11.84
CA ASP A 52 -15.86 -3.08 -10.99
C ASP A 52 -15.26 -4.22 -10.14
N SER A 53 -14.18 -4.85 -10.62
CA SER A 53 -13.56 -6.01 -9.94
C SER A 53 -12.29 -5.65 -9.20
N ILE A 54 -11.31 -5.09 -9.92
CA ILE A 54 -9.98 -4.76 -9.40
C ILE A 54 -10.02 -3.45 -8.64
N GLY A 55 -10.80 -2.47 -9.09
CA GLY A 55 -10.90 -1.15 -8.46
C GLY A 55 -11.29 -1.21 -6.98
N SER A 56 -12.13 -2.16 -6.57
CA SER A 56 -12.50 -2.39 -5.16
C SER A 56 -11.45 -3.15 -4.33
N LEU A 57 -10.48 -3.78 -4.99
CA LEU A 57 -9.42 -4.59 -4.34
C LEU A 57 -8.12 -3.82 -4.17
N VAL A 58 -7.90 -2.82 -5.01
CA VAL A 58 -6.74 -1.95 -4.94
C VAL A 58 -6.93 -1.04 -3.74
N PHE A 59 -6.21 -1.37 -2.66
CA PHE A 59 -6.00 -0.45 -1.56
C PHE A 59 -4.74 0.36 -1.88
N ASP A 60 -4.79 1.66 -1.63
CA ASP A 60 -3.58 2.47 -1.50
C ASP A 60 -2.80 1.91 -0.33
N ARG A 61 -1.86 1.01 -0.64
CA ARG A 61 -0.95 0.48 0.35
C ARG A 61 0.07 1.58 0.53
N ASP A 62 -0.05 2.30 1.64
CA ASP A 62 0.98 3.25 2.04
C ASP A 62 2.27 2.45 2.25
N GLU A 63 3.13 2.37 1.22
CA GLU A 63 4.36 1.57 1.21
C GLU A 63 5.47 2.26 1.99
N ASP A 64 5.22 3.46 2.55
CA ASP A 64 6.18 4.16 3.38
C ASP A 64 6.27 3.53 4.78
N GLU A 65 7.01 2.43 4.84
CA GLU A 65 7.34 1.74 6.08
C GLU A 65 8.09 2.67 7.06
N GLN A 66 8.82 3.67 6.55
CA GLN A 66 9.51 4.65 7.38
C GLN A 66 8.51 5.60 8.06
N ALA A 67 7.53 6.11 7.33
CA ALA A 67 6.44 6.92 7.89
C ALA A 67 5.66 6.14 8.97
N LYS A 68 5.32 4.87 8.70
CA LYS A 68 4.66 4.00 9.69
C LYS A 68 5.48 3.78 10.96
N ARG A 69 6.79 3.59 10.82
CA ARG A 69 7.71 3.43 11.96
C ARG A 69 7.81 4.73 12.77
N PHE A 70 7.83 5.87 12.09
CA PHE A 70 7.80 7.19 12.73
C PHE A 70 6.51 7.39 13.54
N ASP A 71 5.35 7.11 12.95
CA ASP A 71 4.06 7.22 13.63
C ASP A 71 3.96 6.32 14.87
N GLN A 72 4.39 5.05 14.73
CA GLN A 72 4.41 4.11 15.84
C GLN A 72 5.32 4.59 16.99
N LEU A 73 6.47 5.20 16.66
CA LEU A 73 7.41 5.74 17.64
C LEU A 73 6.82 6.94 18.38
N CYS A 74 6.13 7.85 17.68
CA CYS A 74 5.39 8.96 18.28
C CYS A 74 4.32 8.46 19.27
N ILE A 75 3.51 7.47 18.87
CA ILE A 75 2.47 6.88 19.74
C ILE A 75 3.11 6.26 21.00
N ASN A 76 4.24 5.56 20.85
CA ASN A 76 4.94 4.97 21.99
C ASN A 76 5.44 6.04 22.98
N MET A 77 5.91 7.19 22.48
CA MET A 77 6.32 8.31 23.33
C MET A 77 5.15 8.94 24.10
N GLU A 78 4.03 9.18 23.42
CA GLU A 78 2.81 9.69 24.05
C GLU A 78 2.34 8.74 25.16
N LEU A 79 2.40 7.45 24.90
CA LEU A 79 1.99 6.40 25.83
C LEU A 79 2.95 6.27 27.02
N ASP A 80 4.25 6.45 26.81
CA ASP A 80 5.26 6.47 27.88
C ASP A 80 5.08 7.71 28.78
N PHE A 81 4.87 8.88 28.17
CA PHE A 81 4.55 10.12 28.89
C PHE A 81 3.30 9.96 29.77
N LEU A 82 2.23 9.35 29.24
CA LEU A 82 1.00 9.12 30.00
C LEU A 82 1.18 8.13 31.16
N LYS A 83 2.08 7.14 31.03
CA LYS A 83 2.33 6.12 32.07
C LYS A 83 3.32 6.57 33.14
N ASN A 84 4.40 7.24 32.74
CA ASN A 84 5.54 7.52 33.59
C ASN A 84 5.71 9.02 33.92
N SER A 85 4.89 9.91 33.33
CA SER A 85 5.02 11.37 33.42
C SER A 85 6.37 11.92 32.89
N THR A 86 7.18 11.07 32.28
CA THR A 86 8.47 11.35 31.65
C THR A 86 8.60 10.48 30.40
N ILE A 87 9.29 11.00 29.39
CA ILE A 87 9.56 10.29 28.12
C ILE A 87 10.95 9.67 28.24
N SER A 88 11.09 8.38 27.93
CA SER A 88 12.38 7.71 27.94
C SER A 88 13.33 8.28 26.86
N ASP A 89 14.54 8.66 27.28
CA ASP A 89 15.58 9.24 26.41
C ASP A 89 15.93 8.35 25.20
N THR A 90 15.73 7.04 25.32
CA THR A 90 15.99 6.07 24.24
C THR A 90 15.10 6.31 23.02
N TYR A 91 13.80 6.58 23.24
CA TYR A 91 12.87 6.83 22.13
C TYR A 91 13.18 8.17 21.45
N ILE A 92 13.63 9.18 22.21
CA ILE A 92 14.02 10.50 21.68
C ILE A 92 15.21 10.37 20.72
N GLN A 93 16.17 9.50 21.03
CA GLN A 93 17.30 9.28 20.13
C GLN A 93 16.89 8.54 18.84
N GLU A 94 15.94 7.60 18.93
CA GLU A 94 15.42 6.89 17.77
C GLU A 94 14.60 7.80 16.83
N THR A 95 13.79 8.73 17.36
CA THR A 95 13.05 9.69 16.52
C THR A 95 13.99 10.65 15.82
N ILE A 96 15.02 11.14 16.51
CA ILE A 96 16.02 12.05 15.92
C ILE A 96 16.78 11.35 14.78
N GLN A 97 17.08 10.06 14.91
CA GLN A 97 17.71 9.32 13.83
C GLN A 97 16.75 9.12 12.65
N LEU A 98 15.53 8.66 12.87
CA LEU A 98 14.55 8.44 11.80
C LEU A 98 14.19 9.74 11.07
N ALA A 99 13.96 10.83 11.79
CA ALA A 99 13.66 12.16 11.21
C ALA A 99 14.85 12.78 10.45
N ARG A 100 16.06 12.22 10.58
CA ARG A 100 17.24 12.65 9.82
C ARG A 100 17.37 11.92 8.47
N PHE A 101 16.71 10.76 8.32
CA PHE A 101 16.77 9.93 7.11
C PHE A 101 15.49 9.97 6.27
N ALA A 102 14.40 10.53 6.80
CA ALA A 102 13.22 10.97 6.05
C ALA A 102 13.51 12.28 5.30
#